data_AF-A0A843EYE4-F1
#
_entry.id   AF-A0A843EYE4-F1
#
_cell.length_a   1.000
_cell.length_b   1.000
_cell.length_c   1.000
_cell.angle_alpha   90.00
_cell.angle_beta   90.00
_cell.angle_gamma   90.00
#
_symmetry.space_group_name_H-M   'P 1'
#
loop_
_entity.id
_entity.type
_entity.pdbx_description
1 polymer ?
#
loop_
_entity_poly.entity_id
_entity_poly.type
_entity_poly.pdbx_seq_one_letter_code
_entity_poly.pdbx_strand_id
1 'polypeptide(L)'
;MNIGVNIKGDYCFTFMVQTMFINEVIQFKKSNLITYVGEAFFMNRWINDEFTPIESICLGKGTINPRKSDTKLSMQTIEKKCKMKVDIVNKRVMLSCDFTASEIMDTTEIGVKNSDGKLISHDSYAKIGSTILDNTTSTVHLDYYFSVSTGSIKGNWKVSNASKNIYRIYEPNNVVGVIENNTNSGYVRKNSINELVNGSYYYNKNTKDLYIKNSKNSDPNDDEIIVQTR
;
A
#
# COMPACT_ATOMS: atom_id res chain seq x y z
N MET A 1 -18.86 -1.68 -14.42
CA MET A 1 -18.36 -0.95 -13.24
C MET A 1 -17.08 -1.67 -12.82
N ASN A 2 -15.91 -1.10 -13.08
CA ASN A 2 -14.64 -1.77 -12.78
C ASN A 2 -14.34 -1.58 -11.28
N ILE A 3 -14.35 -2.68 -10.54
CA ILE A 3 -13.82 -2.73 -9.18
C ILE A 3 -12.30 -2.66 -9.34
N GLY A 4 -11.69 -1.54 -8.96
CA GLY A 4 -10.23 -1.41 -8.98
C GLY A 4 -9.65 -2.03 -7.71
N VAL A 5 -8.79 -3.02 -7.86
CA VAL A 5 -7.88 -3.45 -6.80
C VAL A 5 -6.66 -2.54 -6.88
N ASN A 6 -6.39 -1.76 -5.84
CA ASN A 6 -5.20 -0.95 -5.73
C ASN A 6 -4.27 -1.58 -4.69
N ILE A 7 -3.10 -2.04 -5.16
CA ILE A 7 -2.05 -2.62 -4.35
C ILE A 7 -0.96 -1.56 -4.18
N LYS A 8 -0.66 -1.21 -2.93
CA LYS A 8 0.45 -0.34 -2.59
C LYS A 8 1.53 -1.15 -1.90
N GLY A 9 2.77 -0.98 -2.34
CA GLY A 9 3.93 -1.52 -1.65
C GLY A 9 4.71 -0.42 -0.94
N ASP A 10 5.10 -0.67 0.29
CA ASP A 10 5.96 0.21 1.09
C ASP A 10 7.03 -0.62 1.82
N TYR A 11 8.22 -0.07 2.02
CA TYR A 11 9.29 -0.74 2.75
C TYR A 11 10.07 0.21 3.66
N CYS A 12 10.66 -0.35 4.71
CA CYS A 12 11.44 0.38 5.72
C CYS A 12 12.71 -0.39 6.08
N PHE A 13 13.88 0.14 5.72
CA PHE A 13 15.13 -0.28 6.32
C PHE A 13 15.29 0.38 7.69
N THR A 14 15.61 -0.40 8.71
CA THR A 14 15.93 0.07 10.06
C THR A 14 17.31 -0.43 10.42
N PHE A 15 18.21 0.48 10.78
CA PHE A 15 19.56 0.15 11.19
C PHE A 15 20.01 1.01 12.36
N MET A 16 20.81 0.41 13.22
CA MET A 16 21.42 1.08 14.37
C MET A 16 22.80 1.58 13.97
N VAL A 17 23.00 2.88 14.07
CA VAL A 17 24.31 3.51 13.87
C VAL A 17 24.91 3.75 15.24
N GLN A 18 25.99 3.03 15.53
CA GLN A 18 26.74 3.16 16.77
C GLN A 18 28.19 3.51 16.46
N THR A 19 28.57 4.76 16.77
CA THR A 19 29.94 5.27 16.73
C THR A 19 30.30 5.81 18.11
N MET A 20 31.53 6.31 18.28
CA MET A 20 31.93 6.98 19.53
C MET A 20 31.12 8.27 19.81
N PHE A 21 30.41 8.81 18.81
CA PHE A 21 29.70 10.09 18.90
C PHE A 21 28.19 9.98 18.63
N ILE A 22 27.72 8.89 18.02
CA ILE A 22 26.33 8.71 17.59
C ILE A 22 25.85 7.33 18.04
N ASN A 23 24.69 7.28 18.66
CA ASN A 23 23.99 6.03 18.99
C ASN A 23 22.51 6.19 18.66
N GLU A 24 22.18 6.01 17.38
CA GLU A 24 20.85 6.35 16.85
C GLU A 24 20.29 5.24 15.96
N VAL A 25 18.96 5.15 15.96
CA VAL A 25 18.22 4.28 15.02
C VAL A 25 17.82 5.13 13.82
N ILE A 26 18.29 4.74 12.63
CA ILE A 26 17.95 5.39 11.38
C ILE A 26 16.92 4.53 10.65
N GLN A 27 15.90 5.19 10.10
CA GLN A 27 14.86 4.56 9.29
C GLN A 27 14.83 5.18 7.89
N PHE A 28 14.97 4.33 6.87
CA PHE A 28 14.77 4.70 5.48
C PHE A 28 13.48 4.08 4.96
N LYS A 29 12.49 4.91 4.66
CA LYS A 29 11.14 4.50 4.22
C LYS A 29 10.88 4.93 2.79
N LYS A 30 10.31 4.03 1.99
CA LYS A 30 9.93 4.34 0.62
C LYS A 30 8.77 3.46 0.14
N SER A 31 8.17 3.84 -0.98
CA SER A 31 7.17 3.05 -1.70
C SER A 31 7.79 2.41 -2.94
N ASN A 32 7.27 1.25 -3.33
CA ASN A 32 7.71 0.53 -4.53
C ASN A 32 6.63 0.44 -5.59
N LEU A 33 7.08 0.23 -6.84
CA LEU A 33 6.20 -0.12 -7.94
C LEU A 33 5.75 -1.58 -7.80
N ILE A 34 4.47 -1.85 -8.06
CA ILE A 34 3.93 -3.20 -8.22
C ILE A 34 4.00 -3.57 -9.71
N THR A 35 4.58 -4.72 -10.02
CA THR A 35 4.68 -5.19 -11.42
C THR A 35 3.32 -5.70 -11.89
N TYR A 36 3.13 -5.88 -13.20
CA TYR A 36 1.92 -6.53 -13.73
C TYR A 36 1.76 -7.95 -13.19
N VAL A 37 2.87 -8.66 -12.96
CA VAL A 37 2.85 -9.98 -12.31
C VAL A 37 2.39 -9.86 -10.86
N GLY A 38 2.84 -8.83 -10.13
CA GLY A 38 2.37 -8.55 -8.78
C GLY A 38 0.88 -8.21 -8.72
N GLU A 39 0.38 -7.39 -9.65
CA GLU A 39 -1.06 -7.10 -9.77
C GLU A 39 -1.85 -8.39 -10.04
N ALA A 40 -1.42 -9.21 -11.00
CA ALA A 40 -2.04 -10.50 -11.32
C ALA A 40 -1.99 -11.47 -10.14
N PHE A 41 -0.89 -11.49 -9.37
CA PHE A 41 -0.72 -12.31 -8.18
C PHE A 41 -1.77 -11.96 -7.11
N PHE A 42 -1.87 -10.68 -6.73
CA PHE A 42 -2.82 -10.25 -5.70
C PHE A 42 -4.28 -10.35 -6.18
N MET A 43 -4.54 -10.18 -7.47
CA MET A 43 -5.86 -10.43 -8.05
C MET A 43 -6.23 -11.93 -8.03
N ASN A 44 -5.34 -12.82 -8.47
CA ASN A 44 -5.64 -14.26 -8.54
C ASN A 44 -5.69 -14.93 -7.17
N ARG A 45 -4.90 -14.48 -6.19
CA ARG A 45 -5.06 -14.94 -4.80
C ARG A 45 -6.43 -14.62 -4.21
N TRP A 46 -7.09 -13.59 -4.71
CA TRP A 46 -8.46 -13.30 -4.34
C TRP A 46 -9.46 -14.26 -4.99
N ILE A 47 -9.14 -14.78 -6.17
CA ILE A 47 -10.08 -15.52 -7.01
C ILE A 47 -9.93 -17.04 -6.78
N ASN A 48 -8.72 -17.61 -6.90
CA ASN A 48 -8.53 -19.07 -6.95
C ASN A 48 -7.32 -19.62 -6.14
N ASP A 49 -6.56 -18.80 -5.41
CA ASP A 49 -5.31 -19.20 -4.71
C ASP A 49 -4.26 -19.92 -5.58
N GLU A 50 -4.34 -19.75 -6.91
CA GLU A 50 -3.51 -20.46 -7.90
C GLU A 50 -2.06 -19.97 -7.98
N PHE A 51 -1.71 -18.88 -7.30
CA PHE A 51 -0.35 -18.36 -7.31
C PHE A 51 0.42 -18.71 -6.03
N THR A 52 1.65 -19.15 -6.25
CA THR A 52 2.57 -19.54 -5.20
C THR A 52 2.98 -18.35 -4.31
N PRO A 53 3.18 -18.55 -2.99
CA PRO A 53 3.35 -17.47 -2.05
C PRO A 53 4.53 -16.55 -2.34
N ILE A 54 4.39 -15.30 -1.88
CA ILE A 54 5.55 -14.43 -1.70
C ILE A 54 6.52 -15.11 -0.74
N GLU A 55 7.78 -15.21 -1.15
CA GLU A 55 8.78 -15.98 -0.43
C GLU A 55 10.01 -15.16 -0.08
N SER A 56 10.47 -14.29 -0.99
CA SER A 56 11.78 -13.66 -0.84
C SER A 56 11.78 -12.17 -1.12
N ILE A 57 12.68 -11.47 -0.44
CA ILE A 57 13.10 -10.11 -0.76
C ILE A 57 14.47 -10.19 -1.43
N CYS A 58 14.64 -9.48 -2.54
CA CYS A 58 15.89 -9.39 -3.27
C CYS A 58 16.42 -7.95 -3.30
N LEU A 59 17.74 -7.82 -3.31
CA LEU A 59 18.46 -6.55 -3.40
C LEU A 59 19.44 -6.62 -4.58
N GLY A 60 19.75 -5.47 -5.16
CA GLY A 60 20.66 -5.38 -6.28
C GLY A 60 21.38 -4.04 -6.37
N LYS A 61 22.27 -3.94 -7.35
CA LYS A 61 23.11 -2.75 -7.65
C LYS A 61 22.72 -2.06 -8.95
N GLY A 62 21.55 -2.41 -9.48
CA GLY A 62 21.02 -1.84 -10.68
C GLY A 62 20.51 -0.41 -10.48
N THR A 63 20.67 0.42 -11.50
CA THR A 63 20.31 1.85 -11.46
C THR A 63 19.18 2.20 -12.43
N ILE A 64 18.58 1.19 -13.06
CA ILE A 64 17.51 1.39 -14.03
C ILE A 64 16.21 1.72 -13.28
N ASN A 65 15.44 2.66 -13.81
CA ASN A 65 14.13 2.99 -13.26
C ASN A 65 13.17 1.78 -13.38
N PRO A 66 12.53 1.37 -12.28
CA PRO A 66 11.56 0.28 -12.26
C PRO A 66 10.43 0.48 -13.26
N ARG A 67 10.02 -0.61 -13.92
CA ARG A 67 8.88 -0.66 -14.84
C ARG A 67 7.91 -1.75 -14.42
N LYS A 68 6.62 -1.56 -14.74
CA LYS A 68 5.59 -2.56 -14.44
C LYS A 68 5.82 -3.90 -15.15
N SER A 69 6.51 -3.88 -16.28
CA SER A 69 6.86 -5.06 -17.07
C SER A 69 8.09 -5.82 -16.57
N ASP A 70 8.75 -5.34 -15.51
CA ASP A 70 9.98 -5.97 -15.02
C ASP A 70 9.70 -7.37 -14.47
N THR A 71 10.53 -8.32 -14.87
CA THR A 71 10.44 -9.72 -14.45
C THR A 71 11.56 -10.13 -13.49
N LYS A 72 12.56 -9.27 -13.34
CA LYS A 72 13.72 -9.40 -12.45
C LYS A 72 14.30 -8.01 -12.13
N LEU A 73 15.06 -7.92 -11.05
CA LEU A 73 15.93 -6.77 -10.79
C LEU A 73 16.97 -6.64 -11.90
N SER A 74 17.46 -5.42 -12.13
CA SER A 74 18.38 -5.16 -13.23
C SER A 74 19.78 -5.72 -12.96
N MET A 75 20.22 -5.76 -11.70
CA MET A 75 21.47 -6.38 -11.24
C MET A 75 21.31 -6.92 -9.81
N GLN A 76 20.52 -7.99 -9.64
CA GLN A 76 20.35 -8.67 -8.36
C GLN A 76 21.68 -9.18 -7.81
N THR A 77 21.95 -8.91 -6.54
CA THR A 77 23.12 -9.42 -5.81
C THR A 77 22.74 -10.36 -4.68
N ILE A 78 21.57 -10.16 -4.07
CA ILE A 78 21.11 -10.91 -2.90
C ILE A 78 19.63 -11.28 -3.05
N GLU A 79 19.29 -12.43 -2.50
CA GLU A 79 17.92 -12.88 -2.31
C GLU A 79 17.82 -13.63 -0.97
N LYS A 80 16.88 -13.21 -0.12
CA LYS A 80 16.63 -13.86 1.17
C LYS A 80 15.18 -14.21 1.32
N LYS A 81 14.92 -15.42 1.82
CA LYS A 81 13.59 -15.80 2.29
C LYS A 81 13.20 -14.90 3.46
N CYS A 82 11.94 -14.49 3.47
CA CYS A 82 11.41 -13.57 4.46
C CYS A 82 10.37 -14.25 5.35
N LYS A 83 10.21 -13.75 6.57
CA LYS A 83 9.10 -14.13 7.44
C LYS A 83 7.87 -13.35 7.01
N MET A 84 6.84 -14.05 6.55
CA MET A 84 5.57 -13.45 6.17
C MET A 84 4.60 -13.43 7.36
N LYS A 85 3.92 -12.30 7.55
CA LYS A 85 2.81 -12.14 8.48
C LYS A 85 1.64 -11.47 7.76
N VAL A 86 0.44 -12.02 7.91
CA VAL A 86 -0.78 -11.40 7.41
C VAL A 86 -1.41 -10.58 8.54
N ASP A 87 -1.63 -9.30 8.28
CA ASP A 87 -2.32 -8.37 9.19
C ASP A 87 -3.67 -8.02 8.55
N ILE A 88 -4.66 -8.83 8.91
CA ILE A 88 -6.03 -8.75 8.38
C ILE A 88 -6.68 -7.43 8.79
N VAL A 89 -6.35 -6.90 9.98
CA VAL A 89 -6.92 -5.66 10.52
C VAL A 89 -6.54 -4.48 9.63
N ASN A 90 -5.25 -4.40 9.27
CA ASN A 90 -4.73 -3.35 8.39
C ASN A 90 -4.75 -3.73 6.90
N LYS A 91 -5.35 -4.88 6.54
CA LYS A 91 -5.45 -5.42 5.17
C LYS A 91 -4.09 -5.44 4.44
N ARG A 92 -3.06 -5.89 5.15
CA ARG A 92 -1.68 -5.89 4.64
C ARG A 92 -0.99 -7.23 4.83
N VAL A 93 -0.10 -7.54 3.91
CA VAL A 93 0.91 -8.58 4.08
C VAL A 93 2.21 -7.89 4.45
N MET A 94 2.83 -8.35 5.54
CA MET A 94 4.15 -7.90 5.99
C MET A 94 5.15 -9.00 5.72
N LEU A 95 6.30 -8.62 5.15
CA LEU A 95 7.48 -9.46 4.98
C LEU A 95 8.58 -8.83 5.81
N SER A 96 9.30 -9.65 6.57
CA SER A 96 10.43 -9.18 7.37
C SER A 96 11.64 -10.06 7.13
N CYS A 97 12.80 -9.44 6.99
CA CYS A 97 14.08 -10.14 6.96
C CYS A 97 15.21 -9.26 7.47
N ASP A 98 16.26 -9.94 7.90
CA ASP A 98 17.47 -9.33 8.43
C ASP A 98 18.60 -9.50 7.41
N PHE A 99 19.30 -8.40 7.14
CA PHE A 99 20.51 -8.37 6.33
C PHE A 99 21.71 -7.97 7.18
N THR A 100 22.88 -8.43 6.79
CA THR A 100 24.13 -7.87 7.30
C THR A 100 24.40 -6.54 6.59
N ALA A 101 25.15 -5.64 7.23
CA ALA A 101 25.59 -4.40 6.60
C ALA A 101 26.28 -4.64 5.25
N SER A 102 27.11 -5.69 5.14
CA SER A 102 27.81 -6.05 3.90
C SER A 102 26.87 -6.45 2.75
N GLU A 103 25.69 -6.97 3.07
CA GLU A 103 24.69 -7.38 2.07
C GLU A 103 23.94 -6.18 1.47
N ILE A 104 23.73 -5.12 2.25
CA ILE A 104 23.03 -3.89 1.81
C ILE A 104 24.00 -2.84 1.27
N MET A 105 25.28 -2.96 1.58
CA MET A 105 26.26 -1.98 1.13
C MET A 105 26.27 -1.82 -0.40
N ASP A 106 26.13 -0.58 -0.83
CA ASP A 106 26.05 -0.15 -2.23
C ASP A 106 24.84 -0.71 -3.03
N THR A 107 23.82 -1.27 -2.37
CA THR A 107 22.60 -1.63 -3.07
C THR A 107 21.80 -0.38 -3.45
N THR A 108 21.11 -0.47 -4.59
CA THR A 108 20.36 0.63 -5.23
C THR A 108 19.01 0.20 -5.76
N GLU A 109 18.67 -1.09 -5.69
CA GLU A 109 17.36 -1.61 -6.07
C GLU A 109 16.92 -2.71 -5.12
N ILE A 110 15.61 -2.90 -5.04
CA ILE A 110 14.93 -3.87 -4.18
C ILE A 110 13.73 -4.42 -4.92
N GLY A 111 13.45 -5.70 -4.68
CA GLY A 111 12.23 -6.32 -5.15
C GLY A 111 11.76 -7.42 -4.23
N VAL A 112 10.56 -7.89 -4.53
CA VAL A 112 9.95 -9.05 -3.86
C VAL A 112 9.64 -10.09 -4.92
N LYS A 113 9.92 -11.35 -4.61
CA LYS A 113 9.61 -12.48 -5.48
C LYS A 113 8.65 -13.46 -4.81
N ASN A 114 7.85 -14.11 -5.64
CA ASN A 114 7.15 -15.32 -5.24
C ASN A 114 8.07 -16.54 -5.29
N SER A 115 7.59 -17.70 -4.82
CA SER A 115 8.41 -18.92 -4.79
C SER A 115 8.73 -19.50 -6.17
N ASP A 116 8.08 -19.02 -7.24
CA ASP A 116 8.46 -19.32 -8.63
C ASP A 116 9.55 -18.37 -9.18
N GLY A 117 10.10 -17.51 -8.32
CA GLY A 117 11.15 -16.54 -8.66
C GLY A 117 10.66 -15.36 -9.50
N LYS A 118 9.34 -15.14 -9.64
CA LYS A 118 8.76 -14.03 -10.39
C LYS A 118 8.73 -12.76 -9.56
N LEU A 119 9.12 -11.64 -10.17
CA LEU A 119 9.16 -10.34 -9.52
C LEU A 119 7.75 -9.74 -9.34
N ILE A 120 7.35 -9.54 -8.09
CA ILE A 120 6.07 -8.97 -7.64
C ILE A 120 6.16 -7.45 -7.51
N SER A 121 7.30 -6.96 -7.04
CA SER A 121 7.57 -5.53 -6.92
C SER A 121 9.00 -5.18 -7.27
N HIS A 122 9.18 -3.92 -7.64
CA HIS A 122 10.49 -3.35 -7.95
C HIS A 122 10.54 -1.89 -7.49
N ASP A 123 11.61 -1.51 -6.81
CA ASP A 123 11.98 -0.12 -6.61
C ASP A 123 13.49 0.09 -6.80
N SER A 124 13.87 1.31 -7.14
CA SER A 124 15.25 1.78 -7.09
C SER A 124 15.39 2.88 -6.03
N TYR A 125 16.47 2.92 -5.26
CA TYR A 125 16.70 3.91 -4.20
C TYR A 125 18.12 4.45 -4.23
N ALA A 126 18.32 5.56 -3.52
CA ALA A 126 19.64 6.16 -3.39
C ALA A 126 20.59 5.18 -2.71
N LYS A 127 21.81 5.05 -3.26
CA LYS A 127 22.81 4.10 -2.79
C LYS A 127 23.01 4.18 -1.28
N ILE A 128 22.88 3.05 -0.59
CA ILE A 128 23.21 2.96 0.83
C ILE A 128 24.73 2.84 0.94
N GLY A 129 25.38 3.98 1.20
CA GLY A 129 26.83 4.10 1.22
C GLY A 129 27.49 3.55 2.48
N SER A 130 28.77 3.23 2.37
CA SER A 130 29.62 2.78 3.47
C SER A 130 29.65 3.76 4.65
N THR A 131 29.47 5.06 4.43
CA THR A 131 29.44 6.08 5.49
C THR A 131 28.25 5.95 6.44
N ILE A 132 27.16 5.31 6.01
CA ILE A 132 25.97 5.05 6.83
C ILE A 132 26.12 3.73 7.59
N LEU A 133 26.85 2.79 7.00
CA LEU A 133 27.03 1.42 7.50
C LEU A 133 28.42 1.17 8.09
N ASP A 134 29.16 2.24 8.37
CA ASP A 134 30.62 2.24 8.54
C ASP A 134 31.03 1.33 9.71
N ASN A 135 31.63 0.18 9.37
CA ASN A 135 32.25 -0.79 10.29
C ASN A 135 31.37 -1.52 11.31
N THR A 136 30.24 -2.11 10.92
CA THR A 136 29.44 -2.87 11.90
C THR A 136 29.04 -4.28 11.46
N THR A 137 29.10 -5.20 12.43
CA THR A 137 28.35 -6.45 12.49
C THR A 137 26.83 -6.22 12.59
N SER A 138 26.36 -5.00 12.32
CA SER A 138 24.99 -4.58 12.51
C SER A 138 24.07 -5.35 11.61
N THR A 139 23.02 -5.85 12.24
CA THR A 139 21.84 -6.38 11.56
C THR A 139 21.00 -5.20 11.09
N VAL A 140 20.72 -5.17 9.80
CA VAL A 140 19.76 -4.25 9.19
C VAL A 140 18.45 -4.98 9.06
N HIS A 141 17.44 -4.48 9.77
CA HIS A 141 16.09 -5.03 9.70
C HIS A 141 15.34 -4.38 8.54
N LEU A 142 14.70 -5.20 7.71
CA LEU A 142 13.83 -4.73 6.65
C LEU A 142 12.40 -5.25 6.88
N ASP A 143 11.47 -4.32 6.98
CA ASP A 143 10.04 -4.58 6.87
C ASP A 143 9.52 -4.12 5.51
N TYR A 144 8.77 -4.99 4.83
CA TYR A 144 8.11 -4.74 3.55
C TYR A 144 6.62 -5.00 3.68
N TYR A 145 5.79 -4.11 3.16
CA TYR A 145 4.33 -4.15 3.29
C TYR A 145 3.67 -4.12 1.92
N PHE A 146 2.72 -5.01 1.69
CA PHE A 146 1.75 -4.90 0.61
C PHE A 146 0.37 -4.62 1.21
N SER A 147 -0.13 -3.42 0.97
CA SER A 147 -1.46 -3.01 1.39
C SER A 147 -2.41 -3.16 0.21
N VAL A 148 -3.53 -3.86 0.43
CA VAL A 148 -4.53 -4.05 -0.61
C VAL A 148 -5.77 -3.24 -0.26
N SER A 149 -6.13 -2.34 -1.16
CA SER A 149 -7.34 -1.53 -1.06
C SER A 149 -8.29 -1.86 -2.21
N THR A 150 -9.57 -2.01 -1.88
CA THR A 150 -10.65 -2.20 -2.86
C THR A 150 -11.53 -0.95 -2.86
N GLY A 151 -11.86 -0.43 -4.04
CA GLY A 151 -12.81 0.67 -4.17
C GLY A 151 -13.03 1.12 -5.61
N SER A 152 -14.07 1.91 -5.82
CA SER A 152 -14.33 2.57 -7.11
C SER A 152 -14.49 4.07 -6.87
N ILE A 153 -13.93 4.87 -7.78
CA ILE A 153 -14.20 6.31 -7.83
C ILE A 153 -15.68 6.47 -8.19
N LYS A 154 -16.41 7.25 -7.40
CA LYS A 154 -17.82 7.57 -7.61
C LYS A 154 -17.97 9.03 -7.99
N GLY A 155 -18.66 9.26 -9.10
CA GLY A 155 -19.22 10.56 -9.49
C GLY A 155 -20.74 10.46 -9.67
N ASN A 156 -21.36 11.55 -10.12
CA ASN A 156 -22.82 11.72 -10.24
C ASN A 156 -23.55 11.64 -8.90
N TRP A 157 -22.94 12.19 -7.86
CA TRP A 157 -23.56 12.38 -6.56
C TRP A 157 -24.77 13.30 -6.69
N LYS A 158 -25.89 12.92 -6.06
CA LYS A 158 -27.13 13.69 -6.04
C LYS A 158 -27.31 14.33 -4.68
N VAL A 159 -27.76 15.58 -4.64
CA VAL A 159 -28.17 16.18 -3.37
C VAL A 159 -29.29 15.34 -2.75
N SER A 160 -29.15 15.02 -1.47
CA SER A 160 -30.14 14.27 -0.71
C SER A 160 -31.33 15.16 -0.38
N ASN A 161 -32.53 14.58 -0.41
CA ASN A 161 -33.75 15.29 -0.01
C ASN A 161 -33.75 15.66 1.49
N ALA A 162 -32.87 15.06 2.29
CA ALA A 162 -32.77 15.32 3.73
C ALA A 162 -32.06 16.64 4.07
N SER A 163 -31.09 17.08 3.27
CA SER A 163 -30.33 18.32 3.50
C SER A 163 -29.52 18.71 2.27
N LYS A 164 -29.41 20.02 2.00
CA LYS A 164 -28.71 20.58 0.82
C LYS A 164 -27.21 20.26 0.76
N ASN A 165 -26.59 19.87 1.88
CA ASN A 165 -25.15 19.56 1.95
C ASN A 165 -24.87 18.07 2.22
N ILE A 166 -25.89 17.22 2.10
CA ILE A 166 -25.74 15.77 2.14
C ILE A 166 -25.94 15.27 0.72
N TYR A 167 -25.01 14.46 0.25
CA TYR A 167 -25.05 13.89 -1.09
C TYR A 167 -25.30 12.40 -1.00
N ARG A 168 -25.94 11.84 -2.03
CA ARG A 168 -26.26 10.42 -2.10
C ARG A 168 -25.92 9.81 -3.45
N ILE A 169 -25.62 8.52 -3.42
CA ILE A 169 -25.51 7.67 -4.59
C ILE A 169 -26.04 6.28 -4.25
N TYR A 170 -26.55 5.58 -5.27
CA TYR A 170 -26.89 4.18 -5.15
C TYR A 170 -25.62 3.33 -5.22
N GLU A 171 -25.36 2.52 -4.19
CA GLU A 171 -24.25 1.57 -4.12
C GLU A 171 -24.78 0.16 -3.78
N PRO A 172 -24.91 -0.73 -4.78
CA PRO A 172 -25.50 -2.05 -4.58
C PRO A 172 -24.68 -2.95 -3.64
N ASN A 173 -23.36 -2.74 -3.54
CA ASN A 173 -22.46 -3.53 -2.72
C ASN A 173 -22.32 -2.96 -1.30
N ASN A 174 -21.88 -3.77 -0.34
CA ASN A 174 -21.80 -3.29 1.04
C ASN A 174 -20.66 -2.28 1.21
N VAL A 175 -20.98 -1.03 1.51
CA VAL A 175 -19.96 0.00 1.75
C VAL A 175 -19.23 -0.26 3.07
N VAL A 176 -17.91 -0.36 2.99
CA VAL A 176 -17.01 -0.56 4.14
C VAL A 176 -16.09 0.62 4.41
N GLY A 177 -16.03 1.60 3.50
CA GLY A 177 -15.25 2.82 3.66
C GLY A 177 -15.53 3.83 2.57
N VAL A 178 -15.29 5.11 2.87
CA VAL A 178 -15.35 6.22 1.92
C VAL A 178 -14.12 7.10 2.16
N ILE A 179 -13.44 7.51 1.10
CA ILE A 179 -12.22 8.31 1.14
C ILE A 179 -12.34 9.42 0.10
N GLU A 180 -11.87 10.62 0.41
CA GLU A 180 -11.72 11.70 -0.55
C GLU A 180 -10.28 11.70 -1.07
N ASN A 181 -10.10 11.59 -2.39
CA ASN A 181 -8.79 11.56 -2.99
C ASN A 181 -8.03 12.86 -2.66
N ASN A 182 -6.72 12.75 -2.45
CA ASN A 182 -5.84 13.84 -2.01
C ASN A 182 -6.04 14.33 -0.56
N THR A 183 -6.85 13.64 0.24
CA THR A 183 -6.85 13.82 1.70
C THR A 183 -6.36 12.53 2.35
N ASN A 184 -5.42 12.62 3.31
CA ASN A 184 -4.96 11.46 4.09
C ASN A 184 -6.02 10.96 5.10
N SER A 185 -7.27 11.42 4.98
CA SER A 185 -8.35 11.21 5.94
C SER A 185 -9.55 10.53 5.28
N GLY A 186 -9.86 9.31 5.70
CA GLY A 186 -11.12 8.65 5.37
C GLY A 186 -12.31 9.28 6.09
N TYR A 187 -13.50 9.10 5.53
CA TYR A 187 -14.73 9.60 6.14
C TYR A 187 -15.10 8.76 7.35
N VAL A 188 -15.60 9.40 8.40
CA VAL A 188 -16.08 8.71 9.61
C VAL A 188 -17.45 8.10 9.35
N ARG A 189 -17.63 6.81 9.64
CA ARG A 189 -18.93 6.15 9.50
C ARG A 189 -19.91 6.60 10.59
N LYS A 190 -21.16 6.84 10.21
CA LYS A 190 -22.30 7.13 11.09
C LYS A 190 -23.39 6.08 10.97
N ASN A 191 -24.34 6.08 11.92
CA ASN A 191 -25.42 5.10 11.96
C ASN A 191 -26.71 5.59 11.30
N SER A 192 -26.80 6.88 10.99
CA SER A 192 -27.97 7.49 10.34
C SER A 192 -27.60 8.74 9.54
N ILE A 193 -28.52 9.18 8.67
CA ILE A 193 -28.36 10.43 7.89
C ILE A 193 -28.25 11.65 8.83
N ASN A 194 -28.96 11.64 9.96
CA ASN A 194 -29.03 12.77 10.89
C ASN A 194 -27.74 12.99 11.69
N GLU A 195 -26.89 11.96 11.78
CA GLU A 195 -25.58 12.03 12.43
C GLU A 195 -24.46 12.54 11.52
N LEU A 196 -24.76 12.84 10.25
CA LEU A 196 -23.76 13.24 9.27
C LEU A 196 -23.21 14.65 9.57
N VAL A 197 -21.91 14.69 9.79
CA VAL A 197 -21.05 15.88 9.89
C VAL A 197 -20.06 15.91 8.72
N ASN A 198 -19.34 17.02 8.52
CA ASN A 198 -18.34 17.10 7.45
C ASN A 198 -17.30 15.97 7.58
N GLY A 199 -16.97 15.33 6.47
CA GLY A 199 -16.05 14.19 6.44
C GLY A 199 -16.66 12.93 7.04
N SER A 200 -17.97 12.71 6.89
CA SER A 200 -18.63 11.50 7.38
C SER A 200 -19.58 10.89 6.36
N TYR A 201 -19.86 9.59 6.51
CA TYR A 201 -20.73 8.84 5.62
C TYR A 201 -21.67 7.90 6.37
N TYR A 202 -22.80 7.58 5.75
CA TYR A 202 -23.78 6.61 6.22
C TYR A 202 -24.24 5.75 5.04
N TYR A 203 -24.23 4.43 5.20
CA TYR A 203 -24.71 3.50 4.19
C TYR A 203 -25.94 2.77 4.68
N ASN A 204 -27.07 2.98 4.00
CA ASN A 204 -28.31 2.29 4.27
C ASN A 204 -28.33 0.94 3.55
N LYS A 205 -28.16 -0.16 4.29
CA LYS A 205 -28.10 -1.51 3.73
C LYS A 205 -29.40 -1.95 3.04
N ASN A 206 -30.54 -1.39 3.44
CA ASN A 206 -31.86 -1.76 2.93
C ASN A 206 -32.15 -1.08 1.59
N THR A 207 -31.90 0.23 1.50
CA THR A 207 -32.14 1.00 0.28
C THR A 207 -30.95 0.99 -0.68
N LYS A 208 -29.77 0.54 -0.20
CA LYS A 208 -28.50 0.59 -0.92
C LYS A 208 -28.03 2.02 -1.24
N ASP A 209 -28.57 3.01 -0.55
CA ASP A 209 -28.11 4.39 -0.68
C ASP A 209 -26.91 4.65 0.25
N LEU A 210 -25.83 5.16 -0.34
CA LEU A 210 -24.69 5.73 0.37
C LEU A 210 -24.88 7.25 0.45
N TYR A 211 -24.85 7.78 1.67
CA TYR A 211 -24.91 9.20 1.96
C TYR A 211 -23.56 9.69 2.46
N ILE A 212 -23.14 10.86 2.01
CA ILE A 212 -21.92 11.52 2.45
C ILE A 212 -22.20 12.99 2.78
N LYS A 213 -21.40 13.55 3.68
CA LYS A 213 -21.29 15.00 3.86
C LYS A 213 -19.82 15.37 3.73
N ASN A 214 -19.54 16.14 2.68
CA ASN A 214 -18.17 16.39 2.23
C ASN A 214 -17.35 17.15 3.30
N SER A 215 -16.05 16.88 3.38
CA SER A 215 -15.16 17.44 4.40
C SER A 215 -15.04 18.97 4.29
N LYS A 216 -14.99 19.49 3.06
CA LYS A 216 -14.86 20.91 2.74
C LYS A 216 -16.21 21.60 2.45
N ASN A 217 -17.32 20.88 2.63
CA ASN A 217 -18.65 21.37 2.26
C ASN A 217 -18.76 21.78 0.77
N SER A 218 -17.97 21.13 -0.08
CA SER A 218 -17.95 21.22 -1.55
C SER A 218 -18.81 20.15 -2.20
N ASP A 219 -19.11 20.33 -3.49
CA ASP A 219 -19.78 19.30 -4.29
C ASP A 219 -18.83 18.10 -4.49
N PRO A 220 -19.20 16.89 -4.03
CA PRO A 220 -18.38 15.70 -4.20
C PRO A 220 -18.30 15.20 -5.64
N ASN A 221 -18.93 15.86 -6.61
CA ASN A 221 -18.63 15.64 -8.02
C ASN A 221 -17.34 16.36 -8.47
N ASP A 222 -16.94 17.40 -7.76
CA ASP A 222 -15.67 18.12 -7.98
C ASP A 222 -14.52 17.49 -7.18
N ASP A 223 -14.84 16.62 -6.22
CA ASP A 223 -13.88 15.88 -5.40
C ASP A 223 -13.90 14.39 -5.77
N GLU A 224 -12.75 13.78 -6.05
CA GLU A 224 -12.68 12.36 -6.39
C GLU A 224 -12.98 11.48 -5.15
N ILE A 225 -14.24 11.09 -4.95
CA ILE A 225 -14.64 10.23 -3.83
C ILE A 225 -14.46 8.75 -4.17
N ILE A 226 -13.65 8.06 -3.39
CA ILE A 226 -13.41 6.61 -3.48
C ILE A 226 -14.32 5.88 -2.49
N VAL A 227 -15.18 5.00 -3.00
CA VAL A 227 -16.06 4.16 -2.19
C VAL A 227 -15.52 2.74 -2.16
N GLN A 228 -15.22 2.25 -0.97
CA GLN A 228 -14.74 0.90 -0.71
C GLN A 228 -15.92 -0.03 -0.39
N THR A 229 -16.02 -1.15 -1.10
CA THR A 229 -17.15 -2.09 -0.97
C THR A 229 -16.69 -3.52 -0.68
N ARG A 230 -17.61 -4.33 -0.15
CA ARG A 230 -17.53 -5.79 0.01
C ARG A 230 -18.72 -6.46 -0.65
#